data_AF-A0A940A7C3-F1
#
_entry.id   AF-A0A940A7C3-F1
#
_cell.length_a   1.000
_cell.length_b   1.000
_cell.length_c   1.000
_cell.angle_alpha   90.00
_cell.angle_beta   90.00
_cell.angle_gamma   90.00
#
_symmetry.space_group_name_H-M   'P 1'
#
loop_
_entity.id
_entity.type
_entity.pdbx_description
1 polymer ?
#
loop_
_entity_poly.entity_id
_entity_poly.type
_entity_poly.pdbx_seq_one_letter_code
_entity_poly.pdbx_strand_id
1 'polypeptide(L)'
;MGVVPLIAALYLLLRPSNAFAPNVTPPVRLRRWAASFFAVTALSYVWWMLFYICHRDIHSIDSMIRSADYMGLAALDCVTLLTTITGTLLAMLQDRRRPMWPILIAMMPFVALSVAYMVNPSEQIMLITMSYILLLYVLFTVYMVLAVRRYDRWLNDNYADLENKKVWLSLVVTLCFLLAFFFYTFVDVSSIQLIILTCITELVLFGLLLWRVETLPQLDSIHTPAPSPMEKGVFTIDLAQIERLLNEHCMAPQLYLKHDLSLQELAQAVGTNRSYLSQYFSRQSNTYNTYINNLRVNHFISRYEETIAAGQSVVAQELAYESGFSSYRTFSRAFTQRMGQSVTDWMRQSSE
;
A
#
# COMPACT_ATOMS: atom_id res chain seq x y z
N MET A 1 14.92 2.49 -23.41
CA MET A 1 14.01 2.46 -22.25
C MET A 1 14.67 1.93 -20.97
N GLY A 2 15.49 0.88 -20.99
CA GLY A 2 16.12 0.30 -19.79
C GLY A 2 16.98 1.23 -18.91
N VAL A 3 17.40 2.39 -19.40
CA VAL A 3 18.15 3.39 -18.61
C VAL A 3 17.30 3.98 -17.47
N VAL A 4 16.02 4.25 -17.71
CA VAL A 4 15.12 4.83 -16.70
C VAL A 4 14.95 3.92 -15.47
N PRO A 5 14.54 2.65 -15.61
CA PRO A 5 14.44 1.75 -14.46
C PRO A 5 15.82 1.48 -13.84
N LEU A 6 16.92 1.46 -14.61
CA LEU A 6 18.26 1.34 -14.02
C LEU A 6 18.59 2.52 -13.09
N ILE A 7 18.33 3.76 -13.51
CA ILE A 7 18.52 4.95 -12.68
C ILE A 7 17.65 4.87 -11.42
N ALA A 8 16.38 4.46 -11.55
CA ALA A 8 15.47 4.31 -10.42
C ALA A 8 15.96 3.24 -9.42
N ALA A 9 16.47 2.10 -9.92
CA ALA A 9 17.03 1.04 -9.09
C ALA A 9 18.26 1.51 -8.31
N LEU A 10 19.20 2.17 -8.98
CA LEU A 10 20.41 2.73 -8.35
C LEU A 10 20.05 3.81 -7.33
N TYR A 11 19.10 4.68 -7.66
CA TYR A 11 18.58 5.69 -6.74
C TYR A 11 18.05 5.07 -5.44
N LEU A 12 17.20 4.03 -5.55
CA LEU A 12 16.59 3.39 -4.38
C LEU A 12 17.59 2.61 -3.52
N LEU A 13 18.68 2.09 -4.10
CA LEU A 13 19.71 1.34 -3.37
C LEU A 13 20.79 2.23 -2.75
N LEU A 14 21.24 3.25 -3.47
CA LEU A 14 22.44 4.00 -3.13
C LEU A 14 22.14 5.30 -2.39
N ARG A 15 20.94 5.88 -2.57
CA ARG A 15 20.64 7.18 -1.98
C ARG A 15 20.01 7.04 -0.60
N PRO A 16 20.65 7.53 0.47
CA PRO A 16 20.07 7.48 1.81
C PRO A 16 18.90 8.46 1.96
N SER A 17 18.96 9.62 1.30
CA SER A 17 17.97 10.69 1.40
C SER A 17 16.84 10.58 0.39
N ASN A 18 15.64 10.92 0.86
CA ASN A 18 14.41 10.92 0.07
C ASN A 18 14.31 12.20 -0.78
N ALA A 19 14.22 12.06 -2.10
CA ALA A 19 14.11 13.18 -3.05
C ALA A 19 12.74 13.88 -3.00
N PHE A 20 11.69 13.10 -2.77
CA PHE A 20 10.31 13.52 -2.98
C PHE A 20 9.68 14.07 -1.71
N ALA A 21 10.03 13.48 -0.56
CA ALA A 21 9.53 13.85 0.75
C ALA A 21 10.67 13.80 1.79
N PRO A 22 11.47 14.87 1.95
CA PRO A 22 12.66 14.86 2.80
C PRO A 22 12.41 14.46 4.26
N ASN A 23 11.20 14.72 4.76
CA ASN A 23 10.79 14.43 6.14
C ASN A 23 10.19 13.01 6.32
N VAL A 24 10.12 12.21 5.25
CA VAL A 24 9.52 10.88 5.27
C VAL A 24 10.61 9.82 5.10
N THR A 25 10.64 8.86 6.03
CA THR A 25 11.53 7.69 5.97
C THR A 25 10.78 6.51 5.37
N PRO A 26 11.06 6.12 4.10
CA PRO A 26 10.36 5.00 3.48
C PRO A 26 10.83 3.62 4.00
N PRO A 27 9.95 2.60 4.04
CA PRO A 27 10.31 1.27 4.53
C PRO A 27 11.46 0.64 3.73
N VAL A 28 12.53 0.23 4.42
CA VAL A 28 13.72 -0.38 3.79
C VAL A 28 13.37 -1.61 2.95
N ARG A 29 12.45 -2.46 3.44
CA ARG A 29 11.99 -3.65 2.70
C ARG A 29 11.31 -3.25 1.39
N LEU A 30 10.50 -2.19 1.40
CA LEU A 30 9.82 -1.70 0.20
C LEU A 30 10.82 -1.15 -0.82
N ARG A 31 11.77 -0.32 -0.39
CA ARG A 31 12.81 0.21 -1.27
C ARG A 31 13.61 -0.90 -1.95
N ARG A 32 13.98 -1.95 -1.21
CA ARG A 32 14.74 -3.09 -1.76
C ARG A 32 13.95 -3.88 -2.81
N TRP A 33 12.67 -4.17 -2.56
CA TRP A 33 11.84 -4.87 -3.53
C TRP A 33 11.58 -4.02 -4.78
N ALA A 34 11.29 -2.73 -4.61
CA ALA A 34 11.09 -1.81 -5.73
C ALA A 34 12.38 -1.65 -6.56
N ALA A 35 13.54 -1.53 -5.92
CA ALA A 35 14.82 -1.51 -6.61
C ALA A 35 15.09 -2.81 -7.38
N SER A 36 14.74 -3.96 -6.81
CA SER A 36 14.88 -5.26 -7.48
C SER A 36 13.97 -5.35 -8.70
N PHE A 37 12.72 -4.86 -8.60
CA PHE A 37 11.79 -4.77 -9.73
C PHE A 37 12.38 -3.92 -10.85
N PHE A 38 12.82 -2.70 -10.55
CA PHE A 38 13.42 -1.82 -11.55
C PHE A 38 14.71 -2.40 -12.16
N ALA A 39 15.57 -3.05 -11.36
CA ALA A 39 16.78 -3.68 -11.86
C ALA A 39 16.46 -4.85 -12.81
N VAL A 40 15.47 -5.69 -12.47
CA VAL A 40 15.01 -6.78 -13.33
C VAL A 40 14.41 -6.25 -14.62
N THR A 41 13.59 -5.19 -14.57
CA THR A 41 13.08 -4.54 -15.78
C THR A 41 14.21 -3.97 -16.64
N ALA A 42 15.22 -3.33 -16.04
CA ALA A 42 16.36 -2.84 -16.81
C ALA A 42 17.12 -3.98 -17.51
N LEU A 43 17.28 -5.11 -16.81
CA LEU A 43 17.93 -6.30 -17.35
C LEU A 43 17.10 -6.97 -18.45
N SER A 44 15.77 -6.92 -18.36
CA SER A 44 14.91 -7.51 -19.39
C SER A 44 15.07 -6.84 -20.74
N TYR A 45 15.22 -5.52 -20.77
CA TYR A 45 15.57 -4.80 -21.99
C TYR A 45 16.88 -5.28 -22.62
N VAL A 46 17.86 -5.70 -21.80
CA VAL A 46 19.16 -6.16 -22.31
C VAL A 46 19.01 -7.52 -22.99
N TRP A 47 18.38 -8.51 -22.36
CA TRP A 47 18.23 -9.82 -23.01
C TRP A 47 17.28 -9.78 -24.21
N TRP A 48 16.25 -8.93 -24.21
CA TRP A 48 15.41 -8.72 -25.39
C TRP A 48 16.19 -8.08 -26.54
N MET A 49 17.01 -7.08 -26.24
CA MET A 49 17.90 -6.47 -27.24
C MET A 49 18.84 -7.51 -27.86
N LEU A 50 19.46 -8.36 -27.04
CA LEU A 50 20.33 -9.44 -27.51
C LEU A 50 19.56 -10.45 -28.38
N PHE A 51 18.36 -10.85 -27.95
CA PHE A 51 17.49 -11.74 -28.71
C PHE A 51 17.19 -11.19 -30.11
N TYR A 52 16.77 -9.92 -30.21
CA TYR A 52 16.48 -9.27 -31.49
C TYR A 52 17.72 -9.10 -32.38
N ILE A 53 18.91 -8.90 -31.80
CA ILE A 53 20.17 -8.84 -32.55
C ILE A 53 20.51 -10.22 -33.15
N CYS A 54 20.37 -11.29 -32.36
CA CYS A 54 20.65 -12.66 -32.79
C CYS A 54 19.65 -13.18 -33.84
N HIS A 55 18.40 -12.68 -33.82
CA HIS A 55 17.32 -13.14 -34.69
C HIS A 55 16.92 -12.13 -35.77
N ARG A 56 17.87 -11.30 -36.21
CA ARG A 56 17.65 -10.23 -37.19
C ARG A 56 17.07 -10.72 -38.53
N ASP A 57 17.27 -11.99 -38.86
CA ASP A 57 16.84 -12.62 -40.12
C ASP A 57 15.41 -13.19 -40.06
N ILE A 58 14.73 -13.16 -38.90
CA ILE A 58 13.34 -13.60 -38.79
C ILE A 58 12.42 -12.54 -39.41
N HIS A 59 11.83 -12.85 -40.56
CA HIS A 59 10.98 -11.93 -41.32
C HIS A 59 9.53 -11.82 -40.84
N SER A 60 9.05 -12.73 -39.97
CA SER A 60 7.69 -12.65 -39.43
C SER A 60 7.66 -12.73 -37.89
N ILE A 61 6.96 -11.79 -37.28
CA ILE A 61 6.73 -11.72 -35.83
C ILE A 61 6.12 -13.04 -35.32
N ASP A 62 5.25 -13.65 -36.12
CA ASP A 62 4.55 -14.88 -35.78
C ASP A 62 5.48 -16.11 -35.71
N SER A 63 6.49 -16.19 -36.59
CA SER A 63 7.53 -17.23 -36.49
C SER A 63 8.48 -17.00 -35.33
N MET A 64 8.74 -15.73 -34.99
CA MET A 64 9.55 -15.34 -33.83
C MET A 64 8.86 -15.71 -32.51
N ILE A 65 7.55 -15.42 -32.35
CA ILE A 65 6.80 -15.74 -31.13
C ILE A 65 6.74 -17.25 -30.88
N ARG A 66 6.73 -18.05 -31.95
CA ARG A 66 6.70 -19.52 -31.86
C ARG A 66 8.06 -20.16 -31.61
N SER A 67 9.15 -19.40 -31.54
CA SER A 67 10.47 -19.95 -31.30
C SER A 67 10.65 -20.34 -29.83
N ALA A 68 11.40 -21.43 -29.58
CA ALA A 68 11.58 -21.96 -28.23
C ALA A 68 12.35 -20.99 -27.31
N ASP A 69 13.30 -20.27 -27.87
CA ASP A 69 14.10 -19.25 -27.18
C ASP A 69 13.29 -17.98 -26.86
N TYR A 70 12.34 -17.56 -27.73
CA TYR A 70 11.39 -16.49 -27.39
C TYR A 70 10.54 -16.89 -26.18
N MET A 71 9.99 -18.11 -26.17
CA MET A 71 9.22 -18.62 -25.03
C MET A 71 10.06 -18.68 -23.76
N GLY A 72 11.32 -19.13 -23.85
CA GLY A 72 12.23 -19.19 -22.70
C GLY A 72 12.49 -17.81 -22.09
N LEU A 73 12.74 -16.80 -22.92
CA LEU A 73 12.94 -15.41 -22.46
C LEU A 73 11.65 -14.78 -21.93
N ALA A 74 10.50 -15.02 -22.58
CA ALA A 74 9.21 -14.56 -22.09
C ALA A 74 8.85 -15.19 -20.73
N ALA A 75 9.18 -16.47 -20.53
CA ALA A 75 9.02 -17.15 -19.25
C ALA A 75 9.93 -16.56 -18.17
N LEU A 76 11.20 -16.26 -18.52
CA LEU A 76 12.13 -15.59 -17.61
C LEU A 76 11.62 -14.21 -17.19
N ASP A 77 11.08 -13.42 -18.12
CA ASP A 77 10.43 -12.14 -17.85
C ASP A 77 9.26 -12.30 -16.89
N CYS A 78 8.33 -13.21 -17.21
CA CYS A 78 7.14 -13.43 -16.40
C CYS A 78 7.51 -13.82 -14.97
N VAL A 79 8.44 -14.75 -14.79
CA VAL A 79 8.88 -15.20 -13.45
C VAL A 79 9.56 -14.07 -12.69
N THR A 80 10.51 -13.38 -13.31
CA THR A 80 11.33 -12.38 -12.62
C THR A 80 10.55 -11.09 -12.32
N LEU A 81 9.80 -10.57 -13.30
CA LEU A 81 8.98 -9.37 -13.15
C LEU A 81 7.79 -9.61 -12.20
N LEU A 82 7.05 -10.72 -12.36
CA LEU A 82 5.89 -11.00 -11.49
C LEU A 82 6.32 -11.21 -10.03
N THR A 83 7.46 -11.87 -9.80
CA THR A 83 8.00 -12.05 -8.44
C THR A 83 8.38 -10.72 -7.82
N THR A 84 9.11 -9.86 -8.55
CA THR A 84 9.60 -8.59 -8.01
C THR A 84 8.51 -7.53 -7.85
N ILE A 85 7.57 -7.42 -8.79
CA ILE A 85 6.41 -6.52 -8.64
C ILE A 85 5.54 -6.95 -7.47
N THR A 86 5.31 -8.27 -7.32
CA THR A 86 4.54 -8.76 -6.19
C THR A 86 5.23 -8.50 -4.87
N GLY A 87 6.54 -8.75 -4.80
CA GLY A 87 7.33 -8.42 -3.61
C GLY A 87 7.24 -6.94 -3.25
N THR A 88 7.23 -6.06 -4.26
CA THR A 88 7.04 -4.62 -4.10
C THR A 88 5.66 -4.30 -3.55
N LEU A 89 4.59 -4.79 -4.18
CA LEU A 89 3.21 -4.56 -3.77
C LEU A 89 2.90 -5.11 -2.36
N LEU A 90 3.44 -6.29 -2.03
CA LEU A 90 3.32 -6.87 -0.70
C LEU A 90 4.13 -6.10 0.35
N ALA A 91 5.31 -5.57 -0.01
CA ALA A 91 6.08 -4.73 0.88
C ALA A 91 5.40 -3.37 1.12
N MET A 92 4.63 -2.84 0.17
CA MET A 92 3.82 -1.63 0.37
C MET A 92 2.80 -1.79 1.49
N LEU A 93 2.23 -2.99 1.65
CA LEU A 93 1.25 -3.25 2.70
C LEU A 93 1.84 -3.14 4.11
N GLN A 94 3.17 -3.13 4.29
CA GLN A 94 3.89 -3.09 5.58
C GLN A 94 3.45 -4.11 6.66
N ASP A 95 2.46 -4.95 6.34
CA ASP A 95 1.80 -5.89 7.23
C ASP A 95 2.62 -7.19 7.30
N ARG A 96 3.13 -7.45 8.51
CA ARG A 96 3.78 -8.67 9.02
C ARG A 96 4.15 -9.70 7.95
N ARG A 97 5.37 -9.58 7.41
CA ARG A 97 6.16 -10.62 6.74
C ARG A 97 5.35 -11.60 5.89
N ARG A 98 4.40 -11.11 5.08
CA ARG A 98 3.72 -11.94 4.09
C ARG A 98 4.78 -12.67 3.26
N PRO A 99 4.79 -14.01 3.28
CA PRO A 99 5.84 -14.76 2.62
C PRO A 99 5.64 -14.71 1.11
N MET A 100 6.75 -14.72 0.37
CA MET A 100 6.74 -14.78 -1.10
C MET A 100 6.59 -16.21 -1.64
N TRP A 101 6.85 -17.23 -0.81
CA TRP A 101 6.85 -18.63 -1.24
C TRP A 101 5.55 -19.10 -1.91
N PRO A 102 4.33 -18.66 -1.52
CA PRO A 102 3.12 -19.14 -2.19
C PRO A 102 3.08 -18.79 -3.68
N ILE A 103 3.66 -17.64 -4.03
CA ILE A 103 3.69 -17.14 -5.41
C ILE A 103 4.77 -17.86 -6.20
N LEU A 104 5.93 -18.09 -5.58
CA LEU A 104 6.99 -18.90 -6.20
C LEU A 104 6.48 -20.32 -6.52
N ILE A 105 5.69 -20.91 -5.63
CA ILE A 105 5.03 -22.20 -5.88
C ILE A 105 4.00 -22.08 -7.02
N ALA A 106 3.19 -21.03 -7.02
CA ALA A 106 2.21 -20.80 -8.09
C ALA A 106 2.87 -20.55 -9.47
N MET A 107 4.15 -20.13 -9.52
CA MET A 107 4.90 -20.02 -10.78
C MET A 107 5.45 -21.36 -11.30
N MET A 108 5.56 -22.40 -10.47
CA MET A 108 6.16 -23.67 -10.91
C MET A 108 5.41 -24.33 -12.08
N PRO A 109 4.06 -24.40 -12.11
CA PRO A 109 3.35 -24.95 -13.25
C PRO A 109 3.53 -24.11 -14.52
N PHE A 110 3.64 -22.79 -14.39
CA PHE A 110 3.94 -21.92 -15.53
C PHE A 110 5.31 -22.26 -16.12
N VAL A 111 6.35 -22.35 -15.28
CA VAL A 111 7.70 -22.72 -15.73
C VAL A 111 7.70 -24.11 -16.39
N ALA A 112 7.01 -25.09 -15.80
CA ALA A 112 6.91 -26.43 -16.37
C ALA A 112 6.21 -26.43 -17.74
N LEU A 113 5.14 -25.65 -17.92
CA LEU A 113 4.45 -25.50 -19.19
C LEU A 113 5.31 -24.79 -20.24
N SER A 114 6.07 -23.76 -19.84
CA SER A 114 7.03 -23.09 -20.73
C SER A 114 8.14 -24.03 -21.20
N VAL A 115 8.70 -24.86 -20.30
CA VAL A 115 9.70 -25.88 -20.67
C VAL A 115 9.08 -26.94 -21.60
N ALA A 116 7.85 -27.38 -21.32
CA ALA A 116 7.14 -28.32 -22.18
C ALA A 116 6.94 -27.76 -23.60
N TYR A 117 6.62 -26.47 -23.71
CA TYR A 117 6.53 -25.78 -25.00
C TYR A 117 7.86 -25.75 -25.74
N MET A 118 8.97 -25.47 -25.04
CA MET A 118 10.31 -25.44 -25.66
C MET A 118 10.72 -26.80 -26.25
N VAL A 119 10.30 -27.91 -25.63
CA VAL A 119 10.58 -29.27 -26.11
C VAL A 119 9.65 -29.67 -27.25
N ASN A 120 8.37 -29.30 -27.15
CA ASN A 120 7.36 -29.63 -28.15
C ASN A 120 6.49 -28.39 -28.44
N PRO A 121 6.92 -27.52 -29.38
CA PRO A 121 6.18 -26.32 -29.72
C PRO A 121 4.79 -26.69 -30.28
N SER A 122 3.76 -26.43 -29.49
CA SER A 122 2.37 -26.71 -29.82
C SER A 122 1.49 -25.51 -29.46
N GLU A 123 0.59 -25.13 -30.36
CA GLU A 123 -0.37 -24.05 -30.12
C GLU A 123 -1.22 -24.29 -28.87
N GLN A 124 -1.57 -25.55 -28.59
CA GLN A 124 -2.34 -25.89 -27.40
C GLN A 124 -1.57 -25.61 -26.11
N ILE A 125 -0.28 -25.96 -26.06
CA ILE A 125 0.57 -25.71 -24.88
C ILE A 125 0.75 -24.20 -24.70
N MET A 126 0.94 -23.45 -25.78
CA MET A 126 1.02 -21.99 -25.73
C MET A 126 -0.26 -21.37 -25.15
N LEU A 127 -1.43 -21.76 -25.65
CA LEU A 127 -2.73 -21.27 -25.17
C LEU A 127 -2.94 -21.58 -23.69
N ILE A 128 -2.61 -22.80 -23.26
CA ILE A 128 -2.69 -23.22 -21.85
C ILE A 128 -1.75 -22.38 -20.99
N THR A 129 -0.52 -22.15 -21.44
CA THR A 129 0.49 -21.34 -20.74
C THR A 129 0.02 -19.91 -20.54
N MET A 130 -0.49 -19.28 -21.62
CA MET A 130 -1.00 -17.90 -21.58
C MET A 130 -2.27 -17.76 -20.72
N SER A 131 -3.16 -18.74 -20.79
CA SER A 131 -4.37 -18.78 -19.95
C SER A 131 -4.02 -18.95 -18.47
N TYR A 132 -3.02 -19.77 -18.16
CA TYR A 132 -2.57 -20.01 -16.79
C TYR A 132 -1.95 -18.76 -16.17
N ILE A 133 -1.05 -18.06 -16.88
CA ILE A 133 -0.44 -16.83 -16.37
C ILE A 133 -1.47 -15.70 -16.21
N LEU A 134 -2.45 -15.58 -17.13
CA LEU A 134 -3.55 -14.63 -16.98
C LEU A 134 -4.39 -14.94 -15.72
N LEU A 135 -4.72 -16.22 -15.49
CA LEU A 135 -5.42 -16.66 -14.28
C LEU A 135 -4.63 -16.28 -13.02
N LEU A 136 -3.32 -16.47 -13.00
CA LEU A 136 -2.47 -16.07 -11.88
C LEU A 136 -2.54 -14.56 -11.61
N TYR A 137 -2.51 -13.72 -12.64
CA TYR A 137 -2.68 -12.27 -12.48
C TYR A 137 -4.05 -11.89 -11.93
N VAL A 138 -5.12 -12.53 -12.39
CA VAL A 138 -6.48 -12.31 -11.89
C VAL A 138 -6.57 -12.72 -10.41
N LEU A 139 -6.09 -13.91 -10.06
CA LEU A 139 -6.08 -14.40 -8.67
C LEU A 139 -5.25 -13.49 -7.76
N PHE A 140 -4.09 -13.03 -8.24
CA PHE A 140 -3.26 -12.08 -7.51
C PHE A 140 -3.97 -10.74 -7.29
N THR A 141 -4.69 -10.23 -8.29
CA THR A 141 -5.48 -9.00 -8.19
C THR A 141 -6.57 -9.14 -7.13
N VAL A 142 -7.33 -10.24 -7.15
CA VAL A 142 -8.35 -10.53 -6.12
C VAL A 142 -7.72 -10.61 -4.74
N TYR A 143 -6.60 -11.31 -4.62
CA TYR A 143 -5.84 -11.38 -3.38
C TYR A 143 -5.41 -10.00 -2.89
N MET A 144 -4.91 -9.12 -3.78
CA MET A 144 -4.50 -7.75 -3.44
C MET A 144 -5.67 -6.91 -2.94
N VAL A 145 -6.86 -7.02 -3.54
CA VAL A 145 -8.08 -6.34 -3.04
C VAL A 145 -8.38 -6.76 -1.61
N LEU A 146 -8.35 -8.06 -1.31
CA LEU A 146 -8.58 -8.57 0.04
C LEU A 146 -7.46 -8.13 1.00
N ALA A 147 -6.22 -8.13 0.55
CA ALA A 147 -5.06 -7.75 1.33
C ALA A 147 -5.09 -6.27 1.74
N VAL A 148 -5.40 -5.37 0.80
CA VAL A 148 -5.54 -3.93 1.05
C VAL A 148 -6.70 -3.64 2.00
N ARG A 149 -7.83 -4.35 1.86
CA ARG A 149 -8.96 -4.21 2.80
C ARG A 149 -8.58 -4.62 4.23
N ARG A 150 -7.84 -5.72 4.40
CA ARG A 150 -7.34 -6.14 5.71
C ARG A 150 -6.35 -5.13 6.29
N TYR A 151 -5.46 -4.60 5.44
CA TYR A 151 -4.53 -3.56 5.84
C TYR A 151 -5.25 -2.27 6.28
N ASP A 152 -6.27 -1.81 5.55
CA ASP A 152 -7.02 -0.60 5.91
C ASP A 152 -7.74 -0.76 7.25
N ARG A 153 -8.33 -1.93 7.53
CA ARG A 153 -8.89 -2.23 8.87
C ARG A 153 -7.82 -2.16 9.95
N TRP A 154 -6.70 -2.86 9.74
CA TRP A 154 -5.58 -2.83 10.69
C TRP A 154 -5.05 -1.40 10.92
N LEU A 155 -5.00 -0.57 9.87
CA LEU A 155 -4.55 0.82 9.99
C LEU A 155 -5.49 1.64 10.88
N ASN A 156 -6.82 1.49 10.71
CA ASN A 156 -7.83 2.13 11.57
C ASN A 156 -7.76 1.63 13.03
N ASP A 157 -7.32 0.39 13.25
CA ASP A 157 -7.17 -0.14 14.61
C ASP A 157 -5.90 0.37 15.31
N ASN A 158 -5.00 1.05 14.60
CA ASN A 158 -3.65 1.36 15.11
C ASN A 158 -3.24 2.83 15.03
N TYR A 159 -3.82 3.60 14.11
CA TYR A 159 -3.45 4.99 13.89
C TYR A 159 -4.69 5.88 13.84
N ALA A 160 -4.63 7.02 14.53
CA ALA A 160 -5.68 8.03 14.48
C ALA A 160 -5.58 8.88 13.21
N ASP A 161 -4.34 9.20 12.81
CA ASP A 161 -4.06 9.81 11.52
C ASP A 161 -3.72 8.73 10.47
N LEU A 162 -4.47 8.73 9.37
CA LEU A 162 -4.34 7.78 8.26
C LEU A 162 -3.72 8.44 7.01
N GLU A 163 -3.42 9.73 7.07
CA GLU A 163 -2.91 10.49 5.93
C GLU A 163 -1.55 9.94 5.47
N ASN A 164 -1.36 9.84 4.15
CA ASN A 164 -0.19 9.25 3.49
C ASN A 164 0.13 7.78 3.80
N LYS A 165 -0.53 7.14 4.78
CA LYS A 165 -0.36 5.74 5.18
C LYS A 165 -1.20 4.74 4.39
N LYS A 166 -2.28 5.20 3.72
CA LYS A 166 -3.17 4.34 2.91
C LYS A 166 -2.53 3.89 1.61
N VAL A 167 -2.67 2.62 1.25
CA VAL A 167 -1.97 1.99 0.11
C VAL A 167 -2.89 1.63 -1.07
N TRP A 168 -3.99 2.36 -1.24
CA TRP A 168 -4.97 2.12 -2.31
C TRP A 168 -4.35 2.16 -3.73
N LEU A 169 -3.29 2.96 -3.92
CA LEU A 169 -2.55 3.01 -5.19
C LEU A 169 -2.02 1.64 -5.62
N SER A 170 -1.72 0.73 -4.69
CA SER A 170 -1.30 -0.63 -5.03
C SER A 170 -2.35 -1.39 -5.86
N LEU A 171 -3.64 -1.13 -5.66
CA LEU A 171 -4.72 -1.71 -6.46
C LEU A 171 -4.75 -1.13 -7.88
N VAL A 172 -4.54 0.18 -8.01
CA VAL A 172 -4.45 0.84 -9.33
C VAL A 172 -3.28 0.27 -10.11
N VAL A 173 -2.09 0.19 -9.49
CA VAL A 173 -0.90 -0.38 -10.13
C VAL A 173 -1.14 -1.83 -10.53
N THR A 174 -1.70 -2.66 -9.65
CA THR A 174 -2.00 -4.06 -9.94
C THR A 174 -2.97 -4.20 -11.12
N LEU A 175 -4.01 -3.38 -11.16
CA LEU A 175 -4.98 -3.35 -12.26
C LEU A 175 -4.33 -2.91 -13.57
N CYS A 176 -3.48 -1.88 -13.56
CA CYS A 176 -2.77 -1.42 -14.75
C CYS A 176 -1.83 -2.50 -15.30
N PHE A 177 -1.11 -3.25 -14.45
CA PHE A 177 -0.30 -4.38 -14.90
C PHE A 177 -1.15 -5.51 -15.49
N LEU A 178 -2.28 -5.86 -14.87
CA LEU A 178 -3.21 -6.84 -15.41
C LEU A 178 -3.72 -6.43 -16.80
N LEU A 179 -4.12 -5.16 -16.96
CA LEU A 179 -4.59 -4.64 -18.24
C LEU A 179 -3.46 -4.62 -19.28
N ALA A 180 -2.27 -4.12 -18.93
CA ALA A 180 -1.11 -4.12 -19.83
C ALA A 180 -0.77 -5.54 -20.30
N PHE A 181 -0.79 -6.52 -19.40
CA PHE A 181 -0.58 -7.92 -19.73
C PHE A 181 -1.67 -8.48 -20.67
N PHE A 182 -2.94 -8.16 -20.39
CA PHE A 182 -4.05 -8.55 -21.26
C PHE A 182 -3.92 -7.96 -22.66
N PHE A 183 -3.62 -6.66 -22.78
CA PHE A 183 -3.41 -6.00 -24.07
C PHE A 183 -2.22 -6.60 -24.81
N TYR A 184 -1.10 -6.87 -24.13
CA TYR A 184 0.08 -7.50 -24.73
C TYR A 184 -0.21 -8.91 -25.26
N THR A 185 -1.07 -9.67 -24.57
CA THR A 185 -1.35 -11.08 -24.91
C THR A 185 -2.44 -11.24 -25.98
N PHE A 186 -3.48 -10.41 -25.95
CA PHE A 186 -4.70 -10.62 -26.73
C PHE A 186 -4.96 -9.58 -27.81
N VAL A 187 -4.21 -8.49 -27.85
CA VAL A 187 -4.35 -7.46 -28.89
C VAL A 187 -3.14 -7.49 -29.81
N ASP A 188 -3.37 -7.47 -31.12
CA ASP A 188 -2.30 -7.52 -32.10
C ASP A 188 -1.35 -6.32 -31.93
N VAL A 189 -0.12 -6.62 -31.51
CA VAL A 189 0.93 -5.64 -31.17
C VAL A 189 1.65 -5.10 -32.42
N SER A 190 1.21 -5.49 -33.62
CA SER A 190 1.74 -4.98 -34.90
C SER A 190 1.59 -3.46 -35.08
N SER A 191 0.68 -2.83 -34.33
CA SER A 191 0.45 -1.39 -34.38
C SER A 191 1.51 -0.62 -33.60
N ILE A 192 2.33 0.18 -34.30
CA ILE A 192 3.33 1.10 -33.69
C ILE A 192 2.69 1.99 -32.60
N GLN A 193 1.45 2.41 -32.79
CA GLN A 193 0.70 3.21 -31.82
C GLN A 193 0.50 2.47 -30.49
N LEU A 194 0.22 1.16 -30.53
CA LEU A 194 0.04 0.34 -29.33
C LEU A 194 1.36 0.15 -28.58
N ILE A 195 2.49 0.00 -29.31
CA ILE A 195 3.83 -0.06 -28.72
C ILE A 195 4.21 1.26 -28.02
N ILE A 196 3.91 2.39 -28.64
CA ILE A 196 4.16 3.70 -28.02
C ILE A 196 3.29 3.85 -26.77
N LEU A 197 2.02 3.44 -26.83
CA LEU A 197 1.10 3.50 -25.70
C LEU A 197 1.60 2.64 -24.53
N THR A 198 2.02 1.39 -24.77
CA THR A 198 2.56 0.52 -23.71
C THR A 198 3.80 1.13 -23.07
N CYS A 199 4.71 1.70 -23.87
CA CYS A 199 5.89 2.41 -23.37
C CYS A 199 5.53 3.60 -22.46
N ILE A 200 4.53 4.41 -22.86
CA ILE A 200 4.06 5.54 -22.04
C ILE A 200 3.44 5.03 -20.74
N THR A 201 2.60 4.00 -20.81
CA THR A 201 1.96 3.43 -19.61
C THR A 201 2.98 2.87 -18.64
N GLU A 202 4.03 2.21 -19.12
CA GLU A 202 5.12 1.69 -18.30
C GLU A 202 5.89 2.82 -17.61
N LEU A 203 6.25 3.87 -18.34
CA LEU A 203 6.94 5.04 -17.77
C LEU A 203 6.11 5.70 -16.66
N VAL A 204 4.81 5.86 -16.89
CA VAL A 204 3.87 6.41 -15.88
C VAL A 204 3.81 5.51 -14.65
N LEU A 205 3.72 4.19 -14.83
CA LEU A 205 3.69 3.24 -13.72
C LEU A 205 4.99 3.28 -12.90
N PHE A 206 6.14 3.40 -13.55
CA PHE A 206 7.42 3.53 -12.86
C PHE A 206 7.51 4.81 -12.05
N GLY A 207 7.08 5.94 -12.61
CA GLY A 207 7.00 7.21 -11.90
C GLY A 207 6.08 7.13 -10.68
N LEU A 208 4.88 6.56 -10.84
CA LEU A 208 3.92 6.37 -9.76
C LEU A 208 4.44 5.44 -8.66
N LEU A 209 5.07 4.32 -9.04
CA LEU A 209 5.68 3.39 -8.10
C LEU A 209 6.82 4.05 -7.32
N LEU A 210 7.74 4.74 -8.01
CA LEU A 210 8.86 5.42 -7.37
C LEU A 210 8.38 6.52 -6.41
N TRP A 211 7.45 7.36 -6.85
CA TRP A 211 6.82 8.37 -6.02
C TRP A 211 6.16 7.74 -4.78
N ARG A 212 5.44 6.62 -4.95
CA ARG A 212 4.77 5.97 -3.83
C ARG A 212 5.73 5.34 -2.84
N VAL A 213 6.80 4.71 -3.33
CA VAL A 213 7.84 4.11 -2.49
C VAL A 213 8.45 5.16 -1.58
N GLU A 214 8.72 6.35 -2.09
CA GLU A 214 9.37 7.43 -1.35
C GLU A 214 8.40 8.22 -0.47
N THR A 215 7.12 8.35 -0.84
CA THR A 215 6.13 9.07 -0.01
C THR A 215 5.46 8.22 1.07
N LEU A 216 5.61 6.89 1.04
CA LEU A 216 5.02 6.02 2.04
C LEU A 216 5.89 6.04 3.31
N PRO A 217 5.40 6.54 4.46
CA PRO A 217 6.15 6.54 5.70
C PRO A 217 6.33 5.12 6.23
N GLN A 218 7.49 4.84 6.80
CA GLN A 218 7.72 3.66 7.62
C GLN A 218 6.85 3.79 8.87
N LEU A 219 5.93 2.84 9.02
CA LEU A 219 5.14 2.74 10.23
C LEU A 219 6.03 2.20 11.34
N ASP A 220 6.00 2.86 12.51
CA ASP A 220 6.72 2.36 13.68
C ASP A 220 6.33 0.92 13.92
N SER A 221 7.35 0.08 13.76
CA SER A 221 7.18 -1.34 13.83
C SER A 221 6.70 -1.72 15.22
N ILE A 222 5.83 -2.71 15.21
CA ILE A 222 5.49 -3.66 16.27
C ILE A 222 6.76 -4.39 16.82
N HIS A 223 7.95 -3.77 16.76
CA HIS A 223 9.26 -4.27 17.20
C HIS A 223 9.61 -3.91 18.62
N THR A 224 8.69 -3.40 19.43
CA THR A 224 8.83 -3.71 20.85
C THR A 224 8.59 -5.21 20.99
N PRO A 225 9.55 -6.01 21.52
CA PRO A 225 9.19 -7.33 22.01
C PRO A 225 7.96 -7.13 22.90
N ALA A 226 7.02 -8.07 22.86
CA ALA A 226 5.91 -8.06 23.81
C ALA A 226 6.49 -7.68 25.18
N PRO A 227 5.93 -6.69 25.90
CA PRO A 227 6.36 -6.46 27.26
C PRO A 227 6.39 -7.83 27.95
N SER A 228 7.49 -8.08 28.66
CA SER A 228 7.73 -9.27 29.50
C SER A 228 6.41 -9.84 30.00
N PRO A 229 6.21 -11.18 30.00
CA PRO A 229 4.94 -11.78 30.38
C PRO A 229 4.51 -11.27 31.77
N MET A 230 3.68 -10.24 31.81
CA MET A 230 2.68 -10.13 32.85
C MET A 230 1.83 -11.38 32.66
N GLU A 231 1.78 -12.15 33.74
CA GLU A 231 1.35 -13.52 33.81
C GLU A 231 0.14 -13.81 32.92
N LYS A 232 0.19 -14.99 32.28
CA LYS A 232 -0.94 -15.62 31.60
C LYS A 232 -2.04 -15.96 32.62
N GLY A 233 -2.65 -14.96 33.24
CA GLY A 233 -3.96 -15.04 33.84
C GLY A 233 -4.99 -14.73 32.76
N VAL A 234 -6.13 -15.42 32.78
CA VAL A 234 -7.33 -15.01 32.04
C VAL A 234 -7.70 -13.62 32.56
N PHE A 235 -7.18 -12.58 31.93
CA PHE A 235 -7.53 -11.21 32.26
C PHE A 235 -8.95 -11.01 31.76
N THR A 236 -9.93 -11.10 32.67
CA THR A 236 -11.22 -10.46 32.45
C THR A 236 -10.90 -8.98 32.24
N ILE A 237 -11.13 -8.48 31.02
CA ILE A 237 -10.95 -7.06 30.74
C ILE A 237 -11.90 -6.30 31.65
N ASP A 238 -11.37 -5.72 32.72
CA ASP A 238 -12.10 -4.77 33.53
C ASP A 238 -12.23 -3.49 32.69
N LEU A 239 -13.35 -3.41 31.97
CA LEU A 239 -13.66 -2.31 31.07
C LEU A 239 -13.64 -0.97 31.82
N ALA A 240 -14.11 -0.97 33.07
CA ALA A 240 -14.16 0.23 33.90
C ALA A 240 -12.74 0.70 34.28
N GLN A 241 -11.82 -0.23 34.57
CA GLN A 241 -10.43 0.11 34.85
C GLN A 241 -9.75 0.74 33.62
N ILE A 242 -9.95 0.18 32.42
CA ILE A 242 -9.36 0.73 31.20
C ILE A 242 -9.93 2.11 30.87
N GLU A 243 -11.25 2.28 31.00
CA GLU A 243 -11.90 3.57 30.78
C GLU A 243 -11.36 4.63 31.74
N ARG A 244 -11.18 4.29 33.02
CA ARG A 244 -10.54 5.17 34.01
C ARG A 244 -9.11 5.54 33.60
N LEU A 245 -8.29 4.57 33.20
CA LEU A 245 -6.91 4.84 32.78
C LEU A 245 -6.85 5.69 31.51
N LEU A 246 -7.75 5.46 30.54
CA LEU A 246 -7.88 6.30 29.35
C LEU A 246 -8.27 7.73 29.71
N ASN A 247 -9.17 7.92 30.67
CA ASN A 247 -9.51 9.25 31.17
C ASN A 247 -8.31 9.95 31.81
N GLU A 248 -7.58 9.25 32.69
CA GLU A 248 -6.43 9.77 33.42
C GLU A 248 -5.22 10.08 32.51
N HIS A 249 -4.92 9.22 31.54
CA HIS A 249 -3.66 9.26 30.77
C HIS A 249 -3.84 9.72 29.32
N CYS A 250 -5.06 9.78 28.80
CA CYS A 250 -5.35 10.27 27.44
C CYS A 250 -6.21 11.52 27.44
N MET A 251 -7.36 11.52 28.13
CA MET A 251 -8.30 12.66 28.08
C MET A 251 -7.83 13.85 28.91
N ALA A 252 -7.50 13.64 30.18
CA ALA A 252 -7.05 14.71 31.09
C ALA A 252 -5.79 15.45 30.58
N PRO A 253 -4.72 14.77 30.11
CA PRO A 253 -3.56 15.45 29.54
C PRO A 253 -3.76 15.86 28.07
N GLN A 254 -4.95 15.67 27.49
CA GLN A 254 -5.27 15.95 26.09
C GLN A 254 -4.32 15.27 25.08
N LEU A 255 -3.83 14.08 25.40
CA LEU A 255 -2.89 13.32 24.55
C LEU A 255 -3.46 13.07 23.15
N TYR A 256 -4.79 12.98 23.03
CA TYR A 256 -5.50 12.81 21.77
C TYR A 256 -5.27 13.96 20.76
N LEU A 257 -4.78 15.14 21.20
CA LEU A 257 -4.41 16.25 20.33
C LEU A 257 -3.08 16.02 19.61
N LYS A 258 -2.25 15.07 20.07
CA LYS A 258 -1.01 14.72 19.39
C LYS A 258 -1.32 14.20 18.00
N HIS A 259 -0.71 14.83 17.00
CA HIS A 259 -1.09 14.67 15.60
C HIS A 259 -0.99 13.21 15.10
N ASP A 260 0.16 12.56 15.30
CA ASP A 260 0.41 11.16 14.89
C ASP A 260 0.37 10.17 16.07
N LEU A 261 -0.63 10.30 16.95
CA LEU A 261 -0.79 9.38 18.08
C LEU A 261 -1.12 7.96 17.59
N SER A 262 -0.23 7.00 17.88
CA SER A 262 -0.47 5.58 17.59
C SER A 262 -1.08 4.84 18.79
N LEU A 263 -1.75 3.71 18.53
CA LEU A 263 -2.26 2.84 19.58
C LEU A 263 -1.14 2.33 20.50
N GLN A 264 0.07 2.15 19.97
CA GLN A 264 1.21 1.71 20.76
C GLN A 264 1.65 2.80 21.75
N GLU A 265 1.71 4.05 21.31
CA GLU A 265 2.02 5.18 22.19
C GLU A 265 0.94 5.37 23.26
N LEU A 266 -0.33 5.23 22.89
CA LEU A 266 -1.42 5.26 23.86
C LEU A 266 -1.31 4.11 24.87
N ALA A 267 -0.98 2.89 24.42
CA ALA A 267 -0.79 1.75 25.32
C ALA A 267 0.34 1.99 26.32
N GLN A 268 1.45 2.59 25.87
CA GLN A 268 2.56 2.97 26.75
C GLN A 268 2.15 4.04 27.76
N ALA A 269 1.43 5.08 27.33
CA ALA A 269 0.93 6.14 28.20
C ALA A 269 -0.04 5.61 29.27
N VAL A 270 -0.89 4.65 28.90
CA VAL A 270 -1.87 4.00 29.80
C VAL A 270 -1.23 2.94 30.70
N GLY A 271 0.02 2.53 30.44
CA GLY A 271 0.70 1.47 31.19
C GLY A 271 0.21 0.05 30.86
N THR A 272 -0.27 -0.19 29.64
CA THR A 272 -0.76 -1.50 29.17
C THR A 272 -0.08 -1.92 27.86
N ASN A 273 -0.56 -3.00 27.24
CA ASN A 273 -0.08 -3.45 25.94
C ASN A 273 -1.07 -3.14 24.81
N ARG A 274 -0.54 -2.96 23.59
CA ARG A 274 -1.30 -2.67 22.38
C ARG A 274 -2.45 -3.67 22.13
N SER A 275 -2.20 -4.96 22.34
CA SER A 275 -3.20 -6.00 22.10
C SER A 275 -4.40 -5.84 23.02
N TYR A 276 -4.17 -5.48 24.28
CA TYR A 276 -5.19 -5.28 25.29
C TYR A 276 -6.07 -4.07 24.99
N LEU A 277 -5.48 -2.91 24.62
CA LEU A 277 -6.27 -1.76 24.17
C LEU A 277 -7.03 -2.03 22.87
N SER A 278 -6.40 -2.71 21.90
CA SER A 278 -7.08 -3.11 20.67
C SER A 278 -8.31 -3.99 20.96
N GLN A 279 -8.17 -4.93 21.91
CA GLN A 279 -9.28 -5.78 22.34
C GLN A 279 -10.37 -4.99 23.09
N TYR A 280 -9.99 -4.01 23.91
CA TYR A 280 -10.92 -3.09 24.56
C TYR A 280 -11.79 -2.34 23.53
N PHE A 281 -11.16 -1.66 22.56
CA PHE A 281 -11.90 -0.93 21.53
C PHE A 281 -12.79 -1.86 20.71
N SER A 282 -12.29 -3.04 20.35
CA SER A 282 -13.06 -4.06 19.63
C SER A 282 -14.31 -4.49 20.40
N ARG A 283 -14.23 -4.67 21.73
CA ARG A 283 -15.40 -5.00 22.57
C ARG A 283 -16.41 -3.87 22.64
N GLN A 284 -15.96 -2.63 22.58
CA GLN A 284 -16.81 -1.43 22.49
C GLN A 284 -17.38 -1.21 21.07
N SER A 285 -17.20 -2.17 20.15
CA SER A 285 -17.58 -2.04 18.73
C SER A 285 -17.02 -0.77 18.08
N ASN A 286 -15.84 -0.34 18.53
CA ASN A 286 -15.21 0.89 18.11
C ASN A 286 -13.78 0.61 17.65
N THR A 287 -13.24 1.42 16.75
CA THR A 287 -11.80 1.37 16.40
C THR A 287 -11.05 2.39 17.23
N TYR A 288 -9.74 2.17 17.41
CA TYR A 288 -8.87 3.18 18.01
C TYR A 288 -8.97 4.52 17.27
N ASN A 289 -8.98 4.49 15.93
CA ASN A 289 -9.13 5.67 15.08
C ASN A 289 -10.40 6.46 15.41
N THR A 290 -11.55 5.78 15.44
CA THR A 290 -12.84 6.41 15.72
C THR A 290 -12.88 6.95 17.14
N TYR A 291 -12.33 6.23 18.13
CA TYR A 291 -12.23 6.71 19.52
C TYR A 291 -11.47 8.05 19.61
N ILE A 292 -10.25 8.12 19.08
CA ILE A 292 -9.45 9.35 19.13
C ILE A 292 -10.10 10.48 18.33
N ASN A 293 -10.60 10.19 17.13
CA ASN A 293 -11.25 11.19 16.30
C ASN A 293 -12.53 11.74 16.93
N ASN A 294 -13.27 10.92 17.69
CA ASN A 294 -14.37 11.41 18.50
C ASN A 294 -13.85 12.42 19.54
N LEU A 295 -12.83 12.09 20.33
CA LEU A 295 -12.26 13.04 21.31
C LEU A 295 -11.83 14.37 20.65
N ARG A 296 -11.18 14.29 19.49
CA ARG A 296 -10.77 15.48 18.71
C ARG A 296 -11.96 16.32 18.22
N VAL A 297 -13.05 15.68 17.76
CA VAL A 297 -14.27 16.40 17.37
C VAL A 297 -14.94 17.07 18.58
N ASN A 298 -14.95 16.42 19.75
CA ASN A 298 -15.44 17.05 20.99
C ASN A 298 -14.64 18.30 21.34
N HIS A 299 -13.32 18.20 21.25
CA HIS A 299 -12.44 19.32 21.51
C HIS A 299 -12.69 20.47 20.54
N PHE A 300 -12.87 20.17 19.25
CA PHE A 300 -13.27 21.17 18.25
C PHE A 300 -14.57 21.88 18.65
N ILE A 301 -15.60 21.13 19.06
CA ILE A 301 -16.90 21.70 19.45
C ILE A 301 -16.76 22.62 20.67
N SER A 302 -16.08 22.17 21.73
CA SER A 302 -15.84 22.98 22.94
C SER A 302 -15.08 24.25 22.61
N ARG A 303 -14.02 24.18 21.81
CA ARG A 303 -13.24 25.35 21.41
C ARG A 303 -14.03 26.29 20.49
N TYR A 304 -14.89 25.76 19.64
CA TYR A 304 -15.80 26.56 18.81
C TYR A 304 -16.75 27.36 19.70
N GLU A 305 -17.43 26.71 20.65
CA GLU A 305 -18.36 27.35 21.58
C GLU A 305 -17.68 28.43 22.43
N GLU A 306 -16.47 28.16 22.95
CA GLU A 306 -15.67 29.14 23.69
C GLU A 306 -15.30 30.37 22.86
N THR A 307 -14.90 30.15 21.60
CA THR A 307 -14.48 31.24 20.69
C THR A 307 -15.67 32.11 20.27
N ILE A 308 -16.82 31.49 20.00
CA ILE A 308 -18.07 32.21 19.72
C ILE A 308 -18.54 32.98 20.95
N ALA A 309 -18.49 32.37 22.15
CA ALA A 309 -18.85 33.06 23.40
C ALA A 309 -17.93 34.26 23.69
N ALA A 310 -16.68 34.20 23.25
CA ALA A 310 -15.73 35.31 23.31
C ALA A 310 -15.95 36.40 22.22
N GLY A 311 -16.92 36.23 21.32
CA GLY A 311 -17.22 37.17 20.24
C GLY A 311 -16.16 37.19 19.12
N GLN A 312 -15.35 36.13 19.01
CA GLN A 312 -14.28 36.03 18.03
C GLN A 312 -14.75 35.28 16.77
N SER A 313 -14.20 35.63 15.60
CA SER A 313 -14.48 34.89 14.37
C SER A 313 -13.73 33.55 14.35
N VAL A 314 -14.41 32.48 13.98
CA VAL A 314 -13.81 31.13 13.92
C VAL A 314 -13.40 30.77 12.50
N VAL A 315 -12.14 30.34 12.34
CA VAL A 315 -11.67 29.66 11.13
C VAL A 315 -11.66 28.15 11.40
N ALA A 316 -12.67 27.45 10.89
CA ALA A 316 -12.87 26.02 11.16
C ALA A 316 -11.63 25.15 10.80
N GLN A 317 -10.88 25.56 9.78
CA GLN A 317 -9.65 24.87 9.40
C GLN A 317 -8.55 24.98 10.46
N GLU A 318 -8.35 26.17 11.04
CA GLU A 318 -7.36 26.37 12.10
C GLU A 318 -7.74 25.60 13.36
N LEU A 319 -9.02 25.68 13.74
CA LEU A 319 -9.54 24.96 14.90
C LEU A 319 -9.48 23.43 14.74
N ALA A 320 -9.63 22.93 13.51
CA ALA A 320 -9.42 21.52 13.22
C ALA A 320 -7.95 21.09 13.43
N TYR A 321 -6.99 21.93 13.04
CA TYR A 321 -5.57 21.67 13.27
C TYR A 321 -5.21 21.71 14.76
N GLU A 322 -5.72 22.70 15.50
CA GLU A 322 -5.57 22.77 16.96
C GLU A 322 -6.19 21.57 17.67
N SER A 323 -7.23 20.97 17.08
CA SER A 323 -7.88 19.75 17.58
C SER A 323 -7.14 18.47 17.20
N GLY A 324 -5.92 18.55 16.66
CA GLY A 324 -5.01 17.41 16.43
C GLY A 324 -5.15 16.73 15.06
N PHE A 325 -5.95 17.26 14.14
CA PHE A 325 -6.05 16.73 12.77
C PHE A 325 -4.89 17.20 11.87
N SER A 326 -4.45 16.34 10.94
CA SER A 326 -3.44 16.64 9.89
C SER A 326 -3.99 17.53 8.80
N SER A 327 -5.25 17.26 8.46
CA SER A 327 -5.93 17.83 7.31
C SER A 327 -7.38 18.09 7.66
N TYR A 328 -7.88 19.22 7.15
CA TYR A 328 -9.29 19.56 7.24
C TYR A 328 -10.19 18.49 6.61
N ARG A 329 -9.72 17.80 5.56
CA ARG A 329 -10.46 16.71 4.91
C ARG A 329 -10.71 15.54 5.87
N THR A 330 -9.70 15.16 6.65
CA THR A 330 -9.83 14.07 7.63
C THR A 330 -10.73 14.48 8.79
N PHE A 331 -10.57 15.71 9.28
CA PHE A 331 -11.47 16.33 10.26
C PHE A 331 -12.92 16.32 9.78
N SER A 332 -13.21 16.89 8.61
CA SER A 332 -14.56 17.03 8.09
C SER A 332 -15.27 15.68 7.96
N ARG A 333 -14.55 14.64 7.51
CA ARG A 333 -15.11 13.28 7.47
C ARG A 333 -15.41 12.74 8.87
N ALA A 334 -14.49 12.88 9.81
CA ALA A 334 -14.69 12.44 11.20
C ALA A 334 -15.84 13.18 11.88
N PHE A 335 -15.92 14.50 11.67
CA PHE A 335 -17.00 15.35 12.17
C PHE A 335 -18.35 14.90 11.61
N THR A 336 -18.49 14.73 10.30
CA THR A 336 -19.76 14.29 9.69
C THR A 336 -20.13 12.86 10.11
N GLN A 337 -19.15 11.96 10.22
CA GLN A 337 -19.40 10.61 10.74
C GLN A 337 -19.96 10.64 12.16
N ARG A 338 -19.50 11.57 13.00
CA ARG A 338 -19.92 11.70 14.38
C ARG A 338 -21.24 12.47 14.55
N MET A 339 -21.38 13.60 13.85
CA MET A 339 -22.46 14.57 14.04
C MET A 339 -23.64 14.34 13.08
N GLY A 340 -23.49 13.50 12.05
CA GLY A 340 -24.52 13.22 11.05
C GLY A 340 -24.73 14.34 10.02
N GLN A 341 -24.02 15.47 10.13
CA GLN A 341 -24.12 16.60 9.21
C GLN A 341 -22.75 17.22 8.90
N SER A 342 -22.70 18.12 7.91
CA SER A 342 -21.46 18.81 7.54
C SER A 342 -21.04 19.82 8.62
N VAL A 343 -19.74 20.10 8.71
CA VAL A 343 -19.22 21.10 9.66
C VAL A 343 -19.82 22.47 9.39
N THR A 344 -19.94 22.84 8.11
CA THR A 344 -20.51 24.12 7.67
C THR A 344 -21.97 24.27 8.10
N ASP A 345 -22.78 23.20 7.94
CA ASP A 345 -24.19 23.25 8.31
C ASP A 345 -24.37 23.28 9.83
N TRP A 346 -23.54 22.54 10.57
CA TRP A 346 -23.53 22.60 12.04
C TRP A 346 -23.16 23.99 12.55
N MET A 347 -22.09 24.61 12.02
CA MET A 347 -21.67 25.95 12.42
C MET A 347 -22.74 27.01 12.12
N ARG A 348 -23.44 26.90 10.97
CA ARG A 348 -24.55 27.79 10.62
C ARG A 348 -25.68 27.70 11.64
N GLN A 349 -26.11 26.48 11.98
CA GLN A 349 -27.19 26.25 12.96
C GLN A 349 -26.78 26.71 14.38
N SER A 350 -25.52 26.56 14.76
CA SER A 350 -25.02 26.99 16.07
C SER A 350 -24.77 28.50 16.18
N SER A 351 -24.83 29.24 15.06
CA SER A 351 -24.72 30.70 15.02
C SER A 351 -26.07 31.43 14.96
N GLU A 352 -27.15 30.69 14.75
CA GLU A 352 -28.55 31.15 14.86
C GLU A 352 -29.03 31.01 16.30
#